data_AF-A0A8H7DB44-F1
#
_entry.id   AF-A0A8H7DB44-F1
#
_cell.length_a   1.000
_cell.length_b   1.000
_cell.length_c   1.000
_cell.angle_alpha   90.00
_cell.angle_beta   90.00
_cell.angle_gamma   90.00
#
_symmetry.space_group_name_H-M   'P 1'
#
loop_
_entity.id
_entity.type
_entity.pdbx_description
1 polymer ?
#
loop_
_entity_poly.entity_id
_entity_poly.type
_entity_poly.pdbx_seq_one_letter_code
_entity_poly.pdbx_strand_id
1 'polypeptide(L)'
;MSLPRSFLSTNHRPVSAYLFDSGEEKVSCDDVNNCRTLFSITSGCLATLFLSTWVSIHPNVPPPHQNSLALFWWRLRLMLLAIVVPELMVGLACRQFLDAWWFSKKTQLELHPHYYIPFIRGIEIEDIKDRSKGDSISKGVALIQGLWFMTQSLARFHQGIAVTELEVATLAFQFVTMFVWFLWWKKPLDVHQPILIGIGPVSVQLTPPQHADLLEMVSAFFLGAFPDFDPDSSTSVPSFWSTHGTHKEDSHLISIIIQTTVGAVFSAIHCAAWTVDFSSTIELWMWRICSVVIAVLSFSLTVVYVPMVKLKVSAEWAWKALDVTFLIAIVFYIMA
;
A
#
# COMPACT_ATOMS: atom_id res chain seq x y z
N MET A 1 -73.30 -32.49 -54.49
CA MET A 1 -73.27 -33.00 -53.11
C MET A 1 -72.22 -32.20 -52.34
N SER A 2 -72.56 -31.81 -51.13
CA SER A 2 -72.13 -30.62 -50.38
C SER A 2 -70.85 -30.76 -49.52
N LEU A 3 -70.20 -29.61 -49.26
CA LEU A 3 -69.15 -29.24 -48.27
C LEU A 3 -69.37 -29.81 -46.84
N PRO A 4 -68.42 -29.78 -45.85
CA PRO A 4 -67.46 -28.68 -45.50
C PRO A 4 -66.05 -29.15 -45.02
N ARG A 5 -64.98 -28.36 -44.77
CA ARG A 5 -64.64 -27.09 -44.05
C ARG A 5 -64.83 -27.08 -42.51
N SER A 6 -63.69 -26.88 -41.82
CA SER A 6 -63.44 -26.35 -40.44
C SER A 6 -63.43 -27.31 -39.23
N PHE A 7 -62.36 -27.19 -38.42
CA PHE A 7 -62.27 -27.01 -36.95
C PHE A 7 -60.84 -27.43 -36.50
N LEU A 8 -59.87 -26.49 -36.44
CA LEU A 8 -59.41 -25.71 -35.27
C LEU A 8 -58.45 -26.46 -34.31
N SER A 9 -57.19 -26.02 -34.37
CA SER A 9 -56.22 -25.80 -33.28
C SER A 9 -56.07 -26.89 -32.20
N THR A 10 -55.01 -27.67 -32.29
CA THR A 10 -54.39 -28.28 -31.09
C THR A 10 -52.99 -27.71 -30.92
N ASN A 11 -52.84 -26.96 -29.82
CA ASN A 11 -51.61 -26.31 -29.41
C ASN A 11 -50.47 -27.33 -29.28
N HIS A 12 -49.42 -27.15 -30.10
CA HIS A 12 -48.08 -27.65 -29.80
C HIS A 12 -47.64 -27.11 -28.43
N ARG A 13 -47.42 -28.00 -27.45
CA ARG A 13 -46.47 -27.73 -26.36
C ARG A 13 -45.22 -28.58 -26.61
N PRO A 14 -44.02 -27.98 -26.75
CA PRO A 14 -42.79 -28.74 -26.84
C PRO A 14 -42.44 -29.39 -25.49
N VAL A 15 -41.69 -30.49 -25.58
CA VAL A 15 -41.33 -31.49 -24.56
C VAL A 15 -40.38 -30.94 -23.46
N SER A 16 -40.45 -29.66 -23.13
CA SER A 16 -39.52 -29.02 -22.18
C SER A 16 -40.06 -28.88 -20.74
N ALA A 17 -41.15 -29.56 -20.40
CA ALA A 17 -41.89 -29.33 -19.16
C ALA A 17 -41.62 -30.32 -18.02
N TYR A 18 -40.56 -31.15 -18.08
CA TYR A 18 -40.37 -32.24 -17.11
C TYR A 18 -38.95 -32.47 -16.58
N LEU A 19 -38.01 -31.53 -16.67
CA LEU A 19 -36.69 -31.74 -16.09
C LEU A 19 -36.22 -30.52 -15.29
N PHE A 20 -36.21 -30.72 -13.97
CA PHE A 20 -35.51 -29.97 -12.94
C PHE A 20 -36.04 -28.58 -12.57
N ASP A 21 -37.22 -28.61 -11.95
CA ASP A 21 -37.50 -27.83 -10.74
C ASP A 21 -36.58 -28.34 -9.62
N SER A 22 -35.31 -27.92 -9.64
CA SER A 22 -34.49 -27.89 -8.44
C SER A 22 -34.65 -26.50 -7.87
N GLY A 23 -35.39 -26.40 -6.76
CA GLY A 23 -35.60 -25.16 -6.04
C GLY A 23 -34.27 -24.44 -5.80
N GLU A 24 -34.01 -23.39 -6.59
CA GLU A 24 -33.26 -22.26 -6.10
C GLU A 24 -34.12 -21.62 -5.02
N GLU A 25 -33.91 -22.08 -3.79
CA GLU A 25 -34.22 -21.29 -2.61
C GLU A 25 -33.43 -19.97 -2.76
N LYS A 26 -34.07 -18.95 -3.34
CA LYS A 26 -33.61 -17.58 -3.17
C LYS A 26 -33.57 -17.36 -1.67
N VAL A 27 -32.36 -17.34 -1.10
CA VAL A 27 -32.15 -17.01 0.31
C VAL A 27 -32.80 -15.65 0.55
N SER A 28 -33.99 -15.67 1.15
CA SER A 28 -34.77 -14.47 1.44
C SER A 28 -34.07 -13.75 2.58
N CYS A 29 -33.60 -12.54 2.30
CA CYS A 29 -32.92 -11.72 3.27
C CYS A 29 -33.91 -10.99 4.19
N ASP A 30 -34.69 -11.76 4.96
CA ASP A 30 -35.71 -11.22 5.84
C ASP A 30 -35.20 -10.91 7.26
N ASP A 31 -33.98 -11.37 7.62
CA ASP A 31 -33.32 -11.08 8.90
C ASP A 31 -32.04 -10.25 8.68
N VAL A 32 -32.07 -8.99 9.10
CA VAL A 32 -30.97 -8.03 8.95
C VAL A 32 -29.71 -8.44 9.73
N ASN A 33 -29.84 -9.30 10.74
CA ASN A 33 -28.72 -9.78 11.55
C ASN A 33 -27.98 -10.96 10.89
N ASN A 34 -28.64 -11.69 9.99
CA ASN A 34 -28.07 -12.79 9.22
C ASN A 34 -27.72 -12.41 7.78
N CYS A 35 -28.24 -11.29 7.28
CA CYS A 35 -27.94 -10.81 5.96
C CYS A 35 -26.75 -9.86 5.90
N ARG A 36 -25.94 -10.10 4.87
CA ARG A 36 -24.75 -9.32 4.55
C ARG A 36 -25.18 -7.94 4.07
N THR A 37 -25.09 -6.94 4.95
CA THR A 37 -25.43 -5.55 4.62
C THR A 37 -24.25 -4.83 3.96
N LEU A 38 -24.55 -3.88 3.06
CA LEU A 38 -23.55 -2.96 2.51
C LEU A 38 -22.73 -2.30 3.63
N PHE A 39 -23.38 -1.90 4.72
CA PHE A 39 -22.72 -1.29 5.87
C PHE A 39 -21.68 -2.22 6.52
N SER A 40 -21.98 -3.51 6.71
CA SER A 40 -21.04 -4.49 7.27
C SER A 40 -19.82 -4.69 6.36
N ILE A 41 -20.04 -4.77 5.05
CA ILE A 41 -18.96 -4.89 4.07
C ILE A 41 -18.08 -3.63 4.08
N THR A 42 -18.70 -2.45 3.92
CA THR A 42 -18.00 -1.17 3.83
C THR A 42 -17.23 -0.87 5.10
N SER A 43 -17.85 -1.02 6.27
CA SER A 43 -17.17 -0.82 7.56
C SER A 43 -16.04 -1.82 7.79
N GLY A 44 -16.22 -3.09 7.41
CA GLY A 44 -15.18 -4.11 7.49
C GLY A 44 -13.98 -3.80 6.60
N CYS A 45 -14.22 -3.37 5.34
CA CYS A 45 -13.18 -2.98 4.41
C CYS A 45 -12.43 -1.72 4.87
N LEU A 46 -13.17 -0.66 5.24
CA LEU A 46 -12.58 0.60 5.71
C LEU A 46 -11.78 0.41 7.00
N ALA A 47 -12.29 -0.36 7.95
CA ALA A 47 -11.56 -0.67 9.19
C ALA A 47 -10.29 -1.49 8.89
N THR A 48 -10.36 -2.42 7.93
CA THR A 48 -9.19 -3.21 7.51
C THR A 48 -8.14 -2.34 6.84
N LEU A 49 -8.52 -1.48 5.88
CA LEU A 49 -7.63 -0.53 5.24
C LEU A 49 -6.99 0.44 6.25
N PHE A 50 -7.79 1.00 7.14
CA PHE A 50 -7.31 1.93 8.17
C PHE A 50 -6.33 1.25 9.12
N LEU A 51 -6.74 0.15 9.76
CA LEU A 51 -5.93 -0.52 10.78
C LEU A 51 -4.66 -1.13 10.19
N SER A 52 -4.74 -1.78 9.02
CA SER A 52 -3.57 -2.35 8.35
C SER A 52 -2.57 -1.26 7.95
N THR A 53 -3.04 -0.15 7.36
CA THR A 53 -2.14 0.94 6.94
C THR A 53 -1.54 1.66 8.13
N TRP A 54 -2.35 1.98 9.15
CA TRP A 54 -1.91 2.70 10.34
C TRP A 54 -0.77 1.98 11.08
N VAL A 55 -0.84 0.65 11.16
CA VAL A 55 0.17 -0.16 11.84
C VAL A 55 1.35 -0.52 10.92
N SER A 56 1.16 -0.51 9.60
CA SER A 56 2.22 -0.83 8.64
C SER A 56 3.14 0.36 8.35
N ILE A 57 2.63 1.60 8.35
CA ILE A 57 3.44 2.76 8.01
C ILE A 57 4.25 3.24 9.21
N HIS A 58 5.57 3.06 9.14
CA HIS A 58 6.50 3.46 10.18
C HIS A 58 7.27 4.69 9.69
N PRO A 59 6.76 5.92 9.93
CA PRO A 59 7.49 7.11 9.51
C PRO A 59 8.78 7.27 10.32
N ASN A 60 9.77 7.96 9.75
CA ASN A 60 10.99 8.34 10.46
C ASN A 60 10.70 9.31 11.61
N VAL A 61 11.73 9.56 12.42
CA VAL A 61 11.62 10.27 13.70
C VAL A 61 11.14 11.72 13.50
N PRO A 62 10.07 12.14 14.21
CA PRO A 62 9.56 13.51 14.10
C PRO A 62 10.51 14.53 14.74
N PRO A 63 10.35 15.83 14.42
CA PRO A 63 11.09 16.91 15.06
C PRO A 63 10.82 17.00 16.58
N PRO A 64 11.78 17.51 17.37
CA PRO A 64 11.59 17.67 18.81
C PRO A 64 10.48 18.68 19.14
N HIS A 65 9.84 18.51 20.30
CA HIS A 65 8.83 19.42 20.85
C HIS A 65 7.57 19.69 19.99
N GLN A 66 7.11 18.72 19.20
CA GLN A 66 5.81 18.82 18.53
C GLN A 66 4.62 18.46 19.43
N ASN A 67 3.51 19.16 19.21
CA ASN A 67 2.23 18.88 19.87
C ASN A 67 1.68 17.51 19.42
N SER A 68 1.10 16.73 20.34
CA SER A 68 0.52 15.41 20.02
C SER A 68 -0.54 15.46 18.92
N LEU A 69 -1.32 16.54 18.85
CA LEU A 69 -2.32 16.74 17.80
C LEU A 69 -1.69 16.98 16.43
N ALA A 70 -0.59 17.74 16.37
CA ALA A 70 0.14 17.96 15.13
C ALA A 70 0.77 16.66 14.62
N LEU A 71 1.31 15.85 15.53
CA LEU A 71 1.85 14.53 15.22
C LEU A 71 0.74 13.60 14.69
N PHE A 72 -0.44 13.60 15.31
CA PHE A 72 -1.59 12.82 14.84
C PHE A 72 -1.97 13.18 13.39
N TRP A 73 -2.14 14.46 13.09
CA TRP A 73 -2.49 14.90 11.74
C TRP A 73 -1.40 14.61 10.71
N TRP A 74 -0.14 14.74 11.10
CA TRP A 74 0.98 14.35 10.26
C TRP A 74 0.94 12.85 9.94
N ARG A 75 0.75 11.98 10.94
CA ARG A 75 0.61 10.53 10.71
C ARG A 75 -0.61 10.19 9.86
N LEU A 76 -1.74 10.85 10.08
CA LEU A 76 -2.95 10.64 9.29
C LEU A 76 -2.70 11.00 7.82
N ARG A 77 -2.01 12.11 7.52
CA ARG A 77 -1.64 12.47 6.14
C ARG A 77 -0.75 11.41 5.49
N LEU A 78 0.21 10.87 6.23
CA LEU A 78 1.09 9.80 5.72
C LEU A 78 0.34 8.49 5.48
N MET A 79 -0.62 8.14 6.34
CA MET A 79 -1.50 6.99 6.15
C MET A 79 -2.36 7.16 4.89
N LEU A 80 -2.99 8.33 4.71
CA LEU A 80 -3.79 8.62 3.52
C LEU A 80 -2.94 8.55 2.24
N LEU A 81 -1.71 9.08 2.29
CA LEU A 81 -0.76 8.96 1.18
C LEU A 81 -0.44 7.49 0.87
N ALA A 82 -0.21 6.66 1.89
CA ALA A 82 0.08 5.25 1.70
C ALA A 82 -1.08 4.46 1.10
N ILE A 83 -2.33 4.87 1.37
CA ILE A 83 -3.52 4.31 0.72
C ILE A 83 -3.60 4.74 -0.75
N VAL A 84 -3.27 6.00 -1.08
CA VAL A 84 -3.30 6.45 -2.47
C VAL A 84 -2.15 5.84 -3.28
N VAL A 85 -1.00 5.58 -2.65
CA VAL A 85 0.21 5.11 -3.35
C VAL A 85 0.89 3.91 -2.66
N PRO A 86 0.21 2.75 -2.57
CA PRO A 86 0.73 1.58 -1.85
C PRO A 86 1.99 1.01 -2.51
N GLU A 87 2.08 1.05 -3.84
CA GLU A 87 3.25 0.56 -4.58
C GLU A 87 4.53 1.36 -4.26
N LEU A 88 4.43 2.69 -4.12
CA LEU A 88 5.58 3.51 -3.76
C LEU A 88 6.05 3.21 -2.32
N MET A 89 5.11 2.90 -1.41
CA MET A 89 5.47 2.53 -0.03
C MET A 89 6.35 1.27 0.00
N VAL A 90 6.12 0.31 -0.90
CA VAL A 90 6.97 -0.88 -1.05
C VAL A 90 8.39 -0.48 -1.41
N GLY A 91 8.56 0.38 -2.42
CA GLY A 91 9.87 0.85 -2.86
C GLY A 91 10.64 1.51 -1.71
N LEU A 92 9.99 2.39 -0.97
CA LEU A 92 10.59 3.11 0.17
C LEU A 92 10.95 2.18 1.32
N ALA A 93 10.04 1.29 1.70
CA ALA A 93 10.30 0.29 2.72
C ALA A 93 11.47 -0.60 2.34
N CYS A 94 11.56 -0.98 1.05
CA CYS A 94 12.63 -1.80 0.53
C CYS A 94 13.98 -1.07 0.57
N ARG A 95 14.05 0.20 0.17
CA ARG A 95 15.30 1.00 0.26
C ARG A 95 15.78 1.10 1.69
N GLN A 96 14.88 1.46 2.62
CA GLN A 96 15.23 1.56 4.03
C GLN A 96 15.69 0.22 4.61
N PHE A 97 15.07 -0.89 4.19
CA PHE A 97 15.49 -2.22 4.60
C PHE A 97 16.88 -2.61 4.04
N LEU A 98 17.11 -2.40 2.74
CA LEU A 98 18.38 -2.72 2.08
C LEU A 98 19.53 -1.89 2.64
N ASP A 99 19.31 -0.60 2.85
CA ASP A 99 20.32 0.30 3.42
C ASP A 99 20.65 -0.14 4.86
N ALA A 100 19.64 -0.38 5.70
CA ALA A 100 19.85 -0.87 7.08
C ALA A 100 20.55 -2.23 7.12
N TRP A 101 20.19 -3.15 6.21
CA TRP A 101 20.84 -4.45 6.09
C TRP A 101 22.31 -4.32 5.69
N TRP A 102 22.61 -3.47 4.71
CA TRP A 102 23.98 -3.22 4.25
C TRP A 102 24.82 -2.63 5.37
N PHE A 103 24.31 -1.63 6.10
CA PHE A 103 25.00 -1.03 7.25
C PHE A 103 25.23 -2.04 8.37
N SER A 104 24.24 -2.86 8.69
CA SER A 104 24.38 -3.92 9.71
C SER A 104 25.50 -4.89 9.34
N LYS A 105 25.54 -5.34 8.09
CA LYS A 105 26.58 -6.25 7.58
C LYS A 105 27.96 -5.60 7.58
N LYS A 106 28.06 -4.35 7.09
CA LYS A 106 29.33 -3.61 7.06
C LYS A 106 29.87 -3.38 8.48
N THR A 107 29.01 -2.96 9.40
CA THR A 107 29.37 -2.75 10.80
C THR A 107 29.89 -4.05 11.43
N GLN A 108 29.24 -5.19 11.18
CA GLN A 108 29.70 -6.49 11.67
C GLN A 108 31.05 -6.93 11.09
N LEU A 109 31.35 -6.56 9.84
CA LEU A 109 32.59 -6.96 9.15
C LEU A 109 33.77 -6.05 9.51
N GLU A 110 33.53 -4.75 9.73
CA GLU A 110 34.59 -3.75 9.92
C GLU A 110 34.84 -3.37 11.40
N LEU A 111 33.83 -3.46 12.26
CA LEU A 111 33.99 -3.16 13.70
C LEU A 111 34.10 -4.46 14.49
N HIS A 112 35.23 -4.67 15.18
CA HIS A 112 35.34 -5.70 16.22
C HIS A 112 34.21 -5.52 17.26
N PRO A 113 33.64 -6.60 17.81
CA PRO A 113 32.51 -6.57 18.76
C PRO A 113 32.74 -5.77 20.05
N HIS A 114 33.94 -5.24 20.26
CA HIS A 114 34.31 -4.39 21.39
C HIS A 114 34.36 -2.88 21.09
N TYR A 115 34.25 -2.47 19.82
CA TYR A 115 34.13 -1.06 19.47
C TYR A 115 32.66 -0.63 19.59
N TYR A 116 32.15 -0.66 20.83
CA TYR A 116 30.98 0.13 21.19
C TYR A 116 31.30 1.56 20.82
N ILE A 117 30.49 2.19 19.98
CA ILE A 117 30.62 3.62 19.68
C ILE A 117 30.52 4.34 21.04
N PRO A 118 31.64 4.85 21.61
CA PRO A 118 31.65 5.36 22.99
C PRO A 118 30.73 6.59 23.18
N PHE A 119 30.20 7.10 22.06
CA PHE A 119 29.26 8.19 21.92
C PHE A 119 27.83 7.83 22.36
N ILE A 120 27.43 6.55 22.29
CA ILE A 120 26.09 6.07 22.69
C ILE A 120 26.12 5.59 24.16
N ARG A 121 26.89 6.24 25.03
CA ARG A 121 27.15 5.76 26.40
C ARG A 121 26.00 5.96 27.39
N GLY A 122 24.86 6.47 26.93
CA GLY A 122 23.70 6.79 27.78
C GLY A 122 22.38 6.19 27.31
N ILE A 123 22.40 5.30 26.30
CA ILE A 123 21.20 4.61 25.82
C ILE A 123 21.45 3.11 25.94
N GLU A 124 20.84 2.48 26.96
CA GLU A 124 20.93 1.03 27.12
C GLU A 124 20.12 0.32 26.02
N ILE A 125 20.61 -0.82 25.53
CA ILE A 125 19.91 -1.62 24.50
C ILE A 125 18.57 -2.11 25.07
N GLU A 126 18.54 -2.34 26.38
CA GLU A 126 17.38 -2.70 27.18
C GLU A 126 16.29 -1.63 27.12
N ASP A 127 16.65 -0.34 27.21
CA ASP A 127 15.71 0.78 27.09
C ASP A 127 15.09 0.85 25.69
N ILE A 128 15.89 0.60 24.64
CA ILE A 128 15.41 0.54 23.26
C ILE A 128 14.46 -0.66 23.09
N LYS A 129 14.86 -1.82 23.62
CA LYS A 129 14.10 -3.06 23.49
C LYS A 129 12.78 -3.00 24.24
N ASP A 130 12.74 -2.34 25.40
CA ASP A 130 11.52 -2.18 26.18
C ASP A 130 10.47 -1.34 25.44
N ARG A 131 10.88 -0.21 24.84
CA ARG A 131 9.99 0.62 24.01
C ARG A 131 9.46 -0.12 22.77
N SER A 132 10.23 -1.03 22.21
CA SER A 132 9.81 -1.84 21.03
C SER A 132 8.76 -2.92 21.32
N LYS A 133 8.45 -3.22 22.59
CA LYS A 133 7.46 -4.25 22.95
C LYS A 133 6.02 -3.86 22.60
N GLY A 134 5.63 -2.60 22.85
CA GLY A 134 4.30 -2.08 22.52
C GLY A 134 4.01 -2.13 21.01
N ASP A 135 5.05 -1.89 20.21
CA ASP A 135 5.00 -2.00 18.76
C ASP A 135 4.76 -3.43 18.29
N SER A 136 5.33 -4.41 18.99
CA SER A 136 5.20 -5.82 18.58
C SER A 136 3.78 -6.35 18.77
N ILE A 137 3.10 -5.95 19.85
CA ILE A 137 1.71 -6.36 20.13
C ILE A 137 0.75 -5.75 19.11
N SER A 138 0.87 -4.44 18.87
CA SER A 138 0.02 -3.73 17.89
C SER A 138 0.20 -4.30 16.48
N LYS A 139 1.44 -4.59 16.06
CA LYS A 139 1.76 -5.28 14.81
C LYS A 139 1.12 -6.67 14.73
N GLY A 140 1.12 -7.44 15.82
CA GLY A 140 0.52 -8.78 15.88
C GLY A 140 -1.00 -8.76 15.71
N VAL A 141 -1.69 -7.83 16.40
CA VAL A 141 -3.15 -7.69 16.28
C VAL A 141 -3.57 -7.30 14.86
N ALA A 142 -2.87 -6.34 14.24
CA ALA A 142 -3.14 -5.93 12.86
C ALA A 142 -2.93 -7.08 11.86
N LEU A 143 -1.89 -7.91 12.06
CA LEU A 143 -1.63 -9.08 11.23
C LEU A 143 -2.74 -10.12 11.34
N ILE A 144 -3.22 -10.40 12.56
CA ILE A 144 -4.34 -11.33 12.78
C ILE A 144 -5.60 -10.80 12.08
N GLN A 145 -5.91 -9.51 12.24
CA GLN A 145 -7.07 -8.89 11.58
C GLN A 145 -6.97 -8.98 10.04
N GLY A 146 -5.79 -8.66 9.48
CA GLY A 146 -5.56 -8.70 8.04
C GLY A 146 -5.68 -10.11 7.47
N LEU A 147 -5.08 -11.10 8.13
CA LEU A 147 -5.19 -12.51 7.76
C LEU A 147 -6.63 -13.01 7.86
N TRP A 148 -7.36 -12.58 8.89
CA TRP A 148 -8.77 -12.92 9.06
C TRP A 148 -9.61 -12.40 7.89
N PHE A 149 -9.46 -11.11 7.54
CA PHE A 149 -10.16 -10.53 6.40
C PHE A 149 -9.80 -11.25 5.09
N MET A 150 -8.51 -11.50 4.84
CA MET A 150 -8.07 -12.23 3.64
C MET A 150 -8.70 -13.62 3.54
N THR A 151 -8.71 -14.36 4.65
CA THR A 151 -9.30 -15.70 4.70
C THR A 151 -10.80 -15.66 4.40
N GLN A 152 -11.52 -14.69 4.98
CA GLN A 152 -12.96 -14.53 4.76
C GLN A 152 -13.30 -14.23 3.31
N SER A 153 -12.55 -13.35 2.64
CA SER A 153 -12.82 -13.00 1.26
C SER A 153 -12.40 -14.12 0.29
N LEU A 154 -11.28 -14.81 0.54
CA LEU A 154 -10.87 -15.98 -0.26
C LEU A 154 -11.87 -17.14 -0.15
N ALA A 155 -12.38 -17.41 1.05
CA ALA A 155 -13.39 -18.45 1.27
C ALA A 155 -14.67 -18.16 0.46
N ARG A 156 -15.12 -16.90 0.42
CA ARG A 156 -16.28 -16.48 -0.37
C ARG A 156 -16.04 -16.61 -1.86
N PHE A 157 -14.86 -16.20 -2.32
CA PHE A 157 -14.45 -16.37 -3.71
C PHE A 157 -14.51 -17.85 -4.13
N HIS A 158 -13.98 -18.76 -3.31
CA HIS A 158 -14.03 -20.20 -3.58
C HIS A 158 -15.44 -20.78 -3.53
N GLN A 159 -16.34 -20.22 -2.72
CA GLN A 159 -17.74 -20.62 -2.64
C GLN A 159 -18.60 -20.05 -3.78
N GLY A 160 -18.03 -19.24 -4.68
CA GLY A 160 -18.77 -18.57 -5.75
C GLY A 160 -19.72 -17.49 -5.23
N ILE A 161 -19.55 -17.04 -3.99
CA ILE A 161 -20.34 -15.94 -3.41
C ILE A 161 -19.79 -14.63 -3.97
N ALA A 162 -20.69 -13.71 -4.33
CA ALA A 162 -20.31 -12.40 -4.84
C ALA A 162 -19.37 -11.68 -3.86
N VAL A 163 -18.18 -11.33 -4.35
CA VAL A 163 -17.19 -10.50 -3.65
C VAL A 163 -17.30 -9.10 -4.22
N THR A 164 -17.43 -8.09 -3.36
CA THR A 164 -17.59 -6.71 -3.82
C THR A 164 -16.28 -6.14 -4.34
N GLU A 165 -16.37 -5.12 -5.19
CA GLU A 165 -15.21 -4.37 -5.68
C GLU A 165 -14.31 -3.88 -4.52
N LEU A 166 -14.93 -3.32 -3.49
CA LEU A 166 -14.23 -2.83 -2.30
C LEU A 166 -13.50 -3.96 -1.54
N GLU A 167 -14.05 -5.16 -1.50
CA GLU A 167 -13.36 -6.32 -0.91
C GLU A 167 -12.15 -6.74 -1.75
N VAL A 168 -12.27 -6.76 -3.08
CA VAL A 168 -11.15 -7.08 -3.98
C VAL A 168 -10.04 -6.05 -3.84
N ALA A 169 -10.38 -4.76 -3.82
CA ALA A 169 -9.43 -3.69 -3.56
C ALA A 169 -8.77 -3.86 -2.18
N THR A 170 -9.56 -4.11 -1.13
CA THR A 170 -9.03 -4.32 0.22
C THR A 170 -8.09 -5.52 0.29
N LEU A 171 -8.36 -6.60 -0.44
CA LEU A 171 -7.45 -7.75 -0.55
C LEU A 171 -6.12 -7.37 -1.20
N ALA A 172 -6.16 -6.63 -2.30
CA ALA A 172 -4.95 -6.16 -2.97
C ALA A 172 -4.12 -5.26 -2.04
N PHE A 173 -4.77 -4.32 -1.34
CA PHE A 173 -4.12 -3.47 -0.33
C PHE A 173 -3.52 -4.28 0.82
N GLN A 174 -4.24 -5.30 1.31
CA GLN A 174 -3.76 -6.13 2.40
C GLN A 174 -2.51 -6.92 2.00
N PHE A 175 -2.42 -7.38 0.75
CA PHE A 175 -1.21 -8.01 0.23
C PHE A 175 -0.01 -7.06 0.27
N VAL A 176 -0.18 -5.82 -0.22
CA VAL A 176 0.91 -4.83 -0.24
C VAL A 176 1.32 -4.38 1.16
N THR A 177 0.35 -4.11 2.05
CA THR A 177 0.65 -3.68 3.42
C THR A 177 1.38 -4.77 4.21
N MET A 178 1.02 -6.04 4.03
CA MET A 178 1.74 -7.17 4.62
C MET A 178 3.21 -7.23 4.17
N PHE A 179 3.48 -6.93 2.89
CA PHE A 179 4.84 -6.88 2.37
C PHE A 179 5.64 -5.70 2.94
N VAL A 180 5.05 -4.50 2.98
CA VAL A 180 5.66 -3.30 3.60
C VAL A 180 5.98 -3.58 5.08
N TRP A 181 5.03 -4.17 5.79
CA TRP A 181 5.17 -4.54 7.19
C TRP A 181 6.31 -5.54 7.40
N PHE A 182 6.50 -6.51 6.51
CA PHE A 182 7.61 -7.47 6.58
C PHE A 182 8.96 -6.76 6.48
N LEU A 183 9.10 -5.81 5.54
CA LEU A 183 10.31 -5.01 5.37
C LEU A 183 10.58 -4.11 6.59
N TRP A 184 9.53 -3.59 7.22
CA TRP A 184 9.63 -2.73 8.41
C TRP A 184 9.41 -3.46 9.74
N TRP A 185 9.54 -4.78 9.77
CA TRP A 185 9.32 -5.56 11.00
C TRP A 185 10.21 -5.06 12.15
N LYS A 186 11.48 -4.78 11.85
CA LYS A 186 12.48 -4.29 12.81
C LYS A 186 12.48 -2.78 13.01
N LYS A 187 11.71 -2.03 12.21
CA LYS A 187 11.58 -0.58 12.38
C LYS A 187 10.61 -0.30 13.52
N PRO A 188 10.95 0.60 14.48
CA PRO A 188 10.04 0.94 15.57
C PRO A 188 8.80 1.66 15.04
N LEU A 189 7.66 1.35 15.62
CA LEU A 189 6.39 2.04 15.37
C LEU A 189 6.25 3.15 16.43
N ASP A 190 5.58 4.25 16.08
CA ASP A 190 5.16 5.27 17.06
C ASP A 190 6.28 5.98 17.85
N VAL A 191 7.37 6.35 17.16
CA VAL A 191 8.42 7.20 17.75
C VAL A 191 7.91 8.64 17.89
N HIS A 192 7.72 9.12 19.11
CA HIS A 192 7.19 10.47 19.40
C HIS A 192 8.26 11.57 19.52
N GLN A 193 9.50 11.21 19.92
CA GLN A 193 10.56 12.17 20.23
C GLN A 193 11.92 11.63 19.77
N PRO A 194 12.77 12.45 19.12
CA PRO A 194 14.16 12.10 18.85
C PRO A 194 14.99 12.16 20.13
N ILE A 195 16.02 11.32 20.21
CA ILE A 195 17.09 11.45 21.21
C ILE A 195 18.21 12.27 20.56
N LEU A 196 18.45 13.48 21.06
CA LEU A 196 19.52 14.34 20.56
C LEU A 196 20.86 13.88 21.15
N ILE A 197 21.79 13.50 20.29
CA ILE A 197 23.15 13.10 20.69
C ILE A 197 24.11 14.24 20.34
N GLY A 198 24.64 14.93 21.35
CA GLY A 198 25.48 16.11 21.15
C GLY A 198 26.88 15.74 20.65
N ILE A 199 27.15 15.95 19.36
CA ILE A 199 28.49 15.77 18.76
C ILE A 199 29.32 17.06 19.00
N GLY A 200 29.70 17.34 20.25
CA GLY A 200 30.52 18.51 20.60
C GLY A 200 29.80 19.87 20.54
N PRO A 201 30.51 21.01 20.67
CA PRO A 201 29.91 22.33 20.68
C PRO A 201 29.49 22.72 19.27
N VAL A 202 28.30 22.28 18.86
CA VAL A 202 27.72 22.59 17.56
C VAL A 202 26.99 23.92 17.66
N SER A 203 27.65 24.99 17.21
CA SER A 203 27.03 26.30 16.93
C SER A 203 26.40 26.29 15.53
N VAL A 204 25.56 25.31 15.22
CA VAL A 204 24.82 25.26 13.95
C VAL A 204 23.43 25.81 14.22
N GLN A 205 23.03 26.84 13.48
CA GLN A 205 21.65 27.30 13.43
C GLN A 205 20.81 26.18 12.79
N LEU A 206 20.17 25.40 13.65
CA LEU A 206 19.24 24.35 13.27
C LEU A 206 18.07 24.96 12.51
N THR A 207 17.88 24.57 11.25
CA THR A 207 16.70 25.00 10.50
C THR A 207 15.46 24.29 11.05
N PRO A 208 14.34 25.01 11.31
CA PRO A 208 13.08 24.37 11.65
C PRO A 208 12.66 23.44 10.50
N PRO A 209 11.97 22.32 10.82
CA PRO A 209 11.55 21.36 9.82
C PRO A 209 10.72 22.07 8.75
N GLN A 210 11.23 22.11 7.52
CA GLN A 210 10.38 22.40 6.38
C GLN A 210 9.35 21.29 6.34
N HIS A 211 8.10 21.63 6.69
CA HIS A 211 6.98 20.79 6.34
C HIS A 211 6.96 20.76 4.82
N ALA A 212 7.57 19.72 4.23
CA ALA A 212 7.46 19.50 2.80
C ALA A 212 5.97 19.54 2.48
N ASP A 213 5.56 20.52 1.67
CA ASP A 213 4.18 20.63 1.25
C ASP A 213 3.78 19.29 0.62
N LEU A 214 2.54 18.86 0.80
CA LEU A 214 2.07 17.57 0.25
C LEU A 214 2.39 17.46 -1.25
N LEU A 215 2.40 18.60 -1.94
CA LEU A 215 2.79 18.75 -3.34
C LEU A 215 4.30 18.60 -3.60
N GLU A 216 5.16 19.11 -2.71
CA GLU A 216 6.63 18.91 -2.78
C GLU A 216 7.02 17.48 -2.44
N MET A 217 6.31 16.86 -1.49
CA MET A 217 6.51 15.47 -1.16
C MET A 217 6.15 14.60 -2.36
N VAL A 218 4.97 14.83 -2.96
CA VAL A 218 4.55 14.19 -4.21
C VAL A 218 5.58 14.44 -5.32
N SER A 219 5.98 15.69 -5.59
CA SER A 219 6.94 16.00 -6.67
C SER A 219 8.34 15.42 -6.44
N ALA A 220 8.84 15.43 -5.20
CA ALA A 220 10.11 14.82 -4.80
C ALA A 220 10.11 13.29 -4.98
N PHE A 221 8.96 12.65 -4.74
CA PHE A 221 8.76 11.23 -4.96
C PHE A 221 8.71 10.86 -6.46
N PHE A 222 8.10 11.71 -7.29
CA PHE A 222 7.88 11.45 -8.72
C PHE A 222 9.07 11.83 -9.62
N LEU A 223 9.80 12.90 -9.28
CA LEU A 223 10.97 13.37 -10.04
C LEU A 223 12.28 12.69 -9.61
N GLY A 224 12.24 11.78 -8.63
CA GLY A 224 13.44 11.14 -8.07
C GLY A 224 14.37 12.09 -7.30
N ALA A 225 13.90 13.32 -7.05
CA ALA A 225 14.61 14.37 -6.36
C ALA A 225 13.99 14.55 -4.97
N PHE A 226 14.29 13.64 -4.04
CA PHE A 226 14.23 14.05 -2.64
C PHE A 226 15.10 15.29 -2.52
N PRO A 227 14.59 16.42 -1.99
CA PRO A 227 15.46 17.56 -1.70
C PRO A 227 16.64 17.02 -0.91
N ASP A 228 17.86 17.43 -1.30
CA ASP A 228 19.08 16.98 -0.65
C ASP A 228 18.93 17.26 0.85
N PHE A 229 18.67 16.19 1.59
CA PHE A 229 18.54 16.24 3.04
C PHE A 229 19.95 16.23 3.60
N ASP A 230 20.38 17.38 4.09
CA ASP A 230 21.61 17.50 4.85
C ASP A 230 21.36 17.06 6.30
N PRO A 231 21.90 15.91 6.72
CA PRO A 231 21.72 15.41 8.08
C PRO A 231 22.43 16.29 9.13
N ASP A 232 23.41 17.10 8.73
CA ASP A 232 24.23 17.90 9.65
C ASP A 232 23.56 19.23 10.05
N SER A 233 22.55 19.67 9.30
CA SER A 233 21.84 20.94 9.52
C SER A 233 20.38 20.78 9.97
N SER A 234 19.88 19.55 10.12
CA SER A 234 18.48 19.28 10.46
C SER A 234 18.28 18.61 11.84
N THR A 235 17.16 18.96 12.49
CA THR A 235 16.71 18.36 13.77
C THR A 235 15.82 17.13 13.60
N SER A 236 15.45 16.79 12.36
CA SER A 236 14.54 15.70 12.05
C SER A 236 14.84 15.08 10.70
N VAL A 237 14.66 13.77 10.59
CA VAL A 237 14.83 13.03 9.34
C VAL A 237 13.47 12.96 8.62
N PRO A 238 13.38 13.32 7.32
CA PRO A 238 12.15 13.18 6.56
C PRO A 238 11.59 11.76 6.64
N SER A 239 10.26 11.62 6.70
CA SER A 239 9.56 10.36 7.02
C SER A 239 10.02 9.13 6.24
N PHE A 240 10.46 9.33 5.00
CA PHE A 240 10.79 8.27 4.05
C PHE A 240 12.20 8.37 3.50
N TRP A 241 13.05 9.21 4.11
CA TRP A 241 14.45 9.30 3.73
C TRP A 241 15.17 7.95 3.93
N SER A 242 16.11 7.65 3.03
CA SER A 242 17.07 6.54 3.12
C SER A 242 18.48 7.04 2.74
N THR A 243 19.52 6.31 3.11
CA THR A 243 20.90 6.85 3.19
C THR A 243 21.53 7.17 1.84
N HIS A 244 22.44 8.16 1.82
CA HIS A 244 23.26 8.50 0.66
C HIS A 244 24.60 7.73 0.71
N GLY A 245 24.89 6.86 -0.25
CA GLY A 245 26.14 6.07 -0.28
C GLY A 245 26.40 5.38 -1.63
N THR A 246 27.57 4.78 -1.83
CA THR A 246 27.97 4.14 -3.10
C THR A 246 27.15 2.90 -3.47
N HIS A 247 26.58 2.20 -2.48
CA HIS A 247 25.64 1.08 -2.70
C HIS A 247 24.25 1.54 -3.17
N LYS A 248 23.98 2.86 -3.17
CA LYS A 248 22.67 3.44 -3.47
C LYS A 248 22.15 3.01 -4.84
N GLU A 249 23.00 2.96 -5.87
CA GLU A 249 22.54 2.56 -7.20
C GLU A 249 21.99 1.12 -7.24
N ASP A 250 22.66 0.20 -6.56
CA ASP A 250 22.26 -1.21 -6.52
C ASP A 250 21.05 -1.41 -5.59
N SER A 251 21.03 -0.77 -4.41
CA SER A 251 19.83 -0.71 -3.54
C SER A 251 18.60 -0.18 -4.29
N HIS A 252 18.75 0.89 -5.07
CA HIS A 252 17.65 1.49 -5.81
C HIS A 252 17.12 0.57 -6.90
N LEU A 253 18.00 -0.06 -7.68
CA LEU A 253 17.59 -1.00 -8.72
C LEU A 253 16.85 -2.20 -8.11
N ILE A 254 17.39 -2.80 -7.05
CA ILE A 254 16.76 -3.93 -6.36
C ILE A 254 15.39 -3.52 -5.81
N SER A 255 15.30 -2.35 -5.16
CA SER A 255 14.04 -1.80 -4.67
C SER A 255 13.00 -1.63 -5.78
N ILE A 256 13.40 -1.13 -6.94
CA ILE A 256 12.51 -0.95 -8.10
C ILE A 256 12.03 -2.30 -8.64
N ILE A 257 12.91 -3.30 -8.75
CA ILE A 257 12.53 -4.65 -9.19
C ILE A 257 11.51 -5.26 -8.22
N ILE A 258 11.77 -5.17 -6.91
CA ILE A 258 10.85 -5.67 -5.87
C ILE A 258 9.53 -4.92 -5.94
N GLN A 259 9.57 -3.60 -6.03
CA GLN A 259 8.39 -2.75 -6.17
C GLN A 259 7.55 -3.14 -7.40
N THR A 260 8.16 -3.27 -8.58
CA THR A 260 7.45 -3.66 -9.81
C THR A 260 6.88 -5.07 -9.68
N THR A 261 7.57 -5.99 -9.00
CA THR A 261 7.06 -7.35 -8.78
C THR A 261 5.83 -7.34 -7.87
N VAL A 262 5.90 -6.63 -6.75
CA VAL A 262 4.78 -6.51 -5.80
C VAL A 262 3.62 -5.73 -6.43
N GLY A 263 3.91 -4.66 -7.17
CA GLY A 263 2.95 -3.90 -7.95
C GLY A 263 2.24 -4.77 -8.99
N ALA A 264 2.96 -5.60 -9.74
CA ALA A 264 2.36 -6.51 -10.70
C ALA A 264 1.40 -7.53 -10.05
N VAL A 265 1.70 -8.03 -8.85
CA VAL A 265 0.78 -8.88 -8.09
C VAL A 265 -0.44 -8.08 -7.63
N PHE A 266 -0.24 -6.84 -7.14
CA PHE A 266 -1.31 -5.93 -6.77
C PHE A 266 -2.27 -5.69 -7.95
N SER A 267 -1.75 -5.33 -9.14
CA SER A 267 -2.59 -5.13 -10.33
C SER A 267 -3.22 -6.44 -10.83
N ALA A 268 -2.55 -7.59 -10.71
CA ALA A 268 -3.12 -8.87 -11.10
C ALA A 268 -4.35 -9.24 -10.25
N ILE A 269 -4.36 -8.91 -8.95
CA ILE A 269 -5.54 -9.12 -8.08
C ILE A 269 -6.72 -8.26 -8.55
N HIS A 270 -6.50 -7.00 -8.91
CA HIS A 270 -7.56 -6.14 -9.48
C HIS A 270 -8.09 -6.69 -10.81
N CYS A 271 -7.18 -7.10 -11.71
CA CYS A 271 -7.54 -7.71 -12.97
C CYS A 271 -8.26 -9.06 -12.80
N ALA A 272 -8.04 -9.80 -11.72
CA ALA A 272 -8.74 -11.07 -11.48
C ALA A 272 -10.27 -10.90 -11.35
N ALA A 273 -10.73 -9.70 -10.96
CA ALA A 273 -12.14 -9.35 -10.90
C ALA A 273 -12.71 -8.81 -12.24
N TRP A 274 -12.07 -9.12 -13.38
CA TRP A 274 -12.45 -8.60 -14.71
C TRP A 274 -13.89 -8.88 -15.14
N THR A 275 -14.42 -10.02 -14.66
CA THR A 275 -15.73 -10.56 -15.04
C THR A 275 -16.72 -10.55 -13.86
N VAL A 276 -16.44 -9.81 -12.79
CA VAL A 276 -17.42 -9.62 -11.71
C VAL A 276 -18.61 -8.84 -12.26
N ASP A 277 -19.82 -9.18 -11.80
CA ASP A 277 -21.04 -8.47 -12.17
C ASP A 277 -21.13 -7.14 -11.42
N PHE A 278 -21.23 -6.04 -12.15
CA PHE A 278 -21.33 -4.68 -11.59
C PHE A 278 -22.75 -4.17 -11.64
N SER A 279 -23.08 -3.29 -10.70
CA SER A 279 -24.43 -2.71 -10.60
C SER A 279 -24.72 -1.72 -11.73
N SER A 280 -23.67 -1.09 -12.26
CA SER A 280 -23.75 -0.22 -13.43
C SER A 280 -22.65 -0.47 -14.46
N THR A 281 -22.94 -0.15 -15.73
CA THR A 281 -21.96 -0.19 -16.82
C THR A 281 -20.81 0.80 -16.59
N ILE A 282 -21.08 1.92 -15.92
CA ILE A 282 -20.08 2.94 -15.61
C ILE A 282 -19.06 2.38 -14.63
N GLU A 283 -19.50 1.78 -13.52
CA GLU A 283 -18.64 1.11 -12.53
C GLU A 283 -17.75 0.04 -13.19
N LEU A 284 -18.34 -0.82 -14.05
CA LEU A 284 -17.59 -1.85 -14.76
C LEU A 284 -16.43 -1.28 -15.59
N TRP A 285 -16.69 -0.23 -16.38
CA TRP A 285 -15.64 0.37 -17.22
C TRP A 285 -14.62 1.12 -16.38
N MET A 286 -15.04 1.80 -15.31
CA MET A 286 -14.14 2.49 -14.40
C MET A 286 -13.20 1.50 -13.71
N TRP A 287 -13.70 0.38 -13.21
CA TRP A 287 -12.89 -0.68 -12.62
C TRP A 287 -11.85 -1.24 -13.61
N ARG A 288 -12.27 -1.54 -14.84
CA ARG A 288 -11.37 -2.09 -15.88
C ARG A 288 -10.29 -1.09 -16.27
N ILE A 289 -10.64 0.18 -16.46
CA ILE A 289 -9.68 1.24 -16.76
C ILE A 289 -8.70 1.39 -15.59
N CYS A 290 -9.18 1.48 -14.35
CA CYS A 290 -8.33 1.57 -13.16
C CYS A 290 -7.35 0.39 -13.08
N SER A 291 -7.85 -0.84 -13.25
CA SER A 291 -7.05 -2.07 -13.18
C SER A 291 -5.91 -2.07 -14.21
N VAL A 292 -6.21 -1.64 -15.45
CA VAL A 292 -5.20 -1.52 -16.52
C VAL A 292 -4.22 -0.39 -16.22
N VAL A 293 -4.70 0.77 -15.77
CA VAL A 293 -3.84 1.91 -15.44
C VAL A 293 -2.87 1.58 -14.31
N ILE A 294 -3.34 0.93 -13.25
CA ILE A 294 -2.50 0.43 -12.16
C ILE A 294 -1.44 -0.52 -12.71
N ALA A 295 -1.84 -1.50 -13.53
CA ALA A 295 -0.89 -2.44 -14.14
C ALA A 295 0.19 -1.73 -14.96
N VAL A 296 -0.19 -0.77 -15.81
CA VAL A 296 0.76 0.02 -16.61
C VAL A 296 1.71 0.79 -15.70
N LEU A 297 1.21 1.44 -14.65
CA LEU A 297 2.04 2.20 -13.71
C LEU A 297 3.08 1.32 -12.99
N SER A 298 2.70 0.11 -12.56
CA SER A 298 3.61 -0.82 -11.85
C SER A 298 4.84 -1.17 -12.69
N PHE A 299 4.68 -1.30 -14.02
CA PHE A 299 5.78 -1.60 -14.95
C PHE A 299 6.53 -0.35 -15.44
N SER A 300 5.83 0.78 -15.56
CA SER A 300 6.38 1.98 -16.18
C SER A 300 7.58 2.57 -15.43
N LEU A 301 7.61 2.45 -14.11
CA LEU A 301 8.75 2.89 -13.30
C LEU A 301 10.05 2.14 -13.64
N THR A 302 9.99 0.83 -13.82
CA THR A 302 11.17 0.04 -14.23
C THR A 302 11.61 0.39 -15.66
N VAL A 303 10.65 0.53 -16.57
CA VAL A 303 10.90 0.85 -18.00
C VAL A 303 11.52 2.24 -18.18
N VAL A 304 11.16 3.21 -17.34
CA VAL A 304 11.74 4.57 -17.38
C VAL A 304 13.06 4.64 -16.62
N TYR A 305 13.16 4.05 -15.43
CA TYR A 305 14.33 4.18 -14.58
C TYR A 305 15.59 3.53 -15.18
N VAL A 306 15.49 2.29 -15.68
CA VAL A 306 16.67 1.54 -16.14
C VAL A 306 17.38 2.25 -17.30
N PRO A 307 16.70 2.70 -18.38
CA PRO A 307 17.35 3.42 -19.46
C PRO A 307 17.89 4.79 -19.02
N MET A 308 17.15 5.53 -18.21
CA MET A 308 17.58 6.89 -17.84
C MET A 308 18.79 6.89 -16.92
N VAL A 309 18.83 5.99 -15.93
CA VAL A 309 19.89 5.97 -14.92
C VAL A 309 21.05 5.08 -15.34
N LYS A 310 20.81 3.84 -15.78
CA LYS A 310 21.89 2.91 -16.13
C LYS A 310 22.41 3.10 -17.54
N LEU A 311 21.54 3.43 -18.50
CA LEU A 311 21.95 3.71 -19.89
C LEU A 311 22.20 5.20 -20.16
N LYS A 312 22.07 6.06 -19.13
CA LYS A 312 22.29 7.52 -19.20
C LYS A 312 21.48 8.21 -20.31
N VAL A 313 20.29 7.70 -20.61
CA VAL A 313 19.38 8.33 -21.59
C VAL A 313 18.76 9.58 -20.98
N SER A 314 19.00 10.74 -21.60
CA SER A 314 18.35 12.00 -21.25
C SER A 314 16.93 12.04 -21.82
N ALA A 315 15.92 11.88 -20.95
CA ALA A 315 14.51 11.88 -21.32
C ALA A 315 13.63 12.47 -20.20
N GLU A 316 13.84 13.74 -19.83
CA GLU A 316 13.07 14.39 -18.74
C GLU A 316 11.54 14.38 -18.95
N TRP A 317 11.08 14.35 -20.21
CA TRP A 317 9.66 14.25 -20.55
C TRP A 317 9.04 12.93 -20.07
N ALA A 318 9.83 11.86 -19.92
CA ALA A 318 9.35 10.56 -19.50
C ALA A 318 8.87 10.59 -18.04
N TRP A 319 9.61 11.26 -17.15
CA TRP A 319 9.18 11.49 -15.76
C TRP A 319 7.85 12.26 -15.72
N LYS A 320 7.75 13.37 -16.47
CA LYS A 320 6.51 14.16 -16.53
C LYS A 320 5.32 13.35 -17.06
N ALA A 321 5.53 12.45 -18.02
CA ALA A 321 4.48 11.59 -18.56
C ALA A 321 3.99 10.56 -17.53
N LEU A 322 4.89 10.00 -16.72
CA LEU A 322 4.51 9.16 -15.59
C LEU A 322 3.66 9.94 -14.59
N ASP A 323 4.03 11.17 -14.28
CA ASP A 323 3.31 12.03 -13.33
C ASP A 323 1.86 12.26 -13.76
N VAL A 324 1.67 12.61 -15.04
CA VAL A 324 0.33 12.83 -15.60
C VAL A 324 -0.48 11.53 -15.58
N THR A 325 0.12 10.41 -15.97
CA THR A 325 -0.55 9.11 -15.97
C THR A 325 -0.99 8.71 -14.55
N PHE A 326 -0.15 8.99 -13.56
CA PHE A 326 -0.44 8.73 -12.15
C PHE A 326 -1.55 9.63 -11.60
N LEU A 327 -1.55 10.94 -11.89
CA LEU A 327 -2.63 11.84 -11.47
C LEU A 327 -3.97 11.43 -12.08
N ILE A 328 -3.97 11.01 -13.34
CA ILE A 328 -5.14 10.45 -14.01
C ILE A 328 -5.61 9.19 -13.26
N ALA A 329 -4.69 8.29 -12.91
CA ALA A 329 -5.00 7.07 -12.15
C ALA A 329 -5.66 7.36 -10.81
N ILE A 330 -5.15 8.33 -10.04
CA ILE A 330 -5.75 8.73 -8.76
C ILE A 330 -7.19 9.19 -8.96
N VAL A 331 -7.43 10.04 -9.95
CA VAL A 331 -8.77 10.57 -10.20
C VAL A 331 -9.73 9.43 -10.56
N PHE A 332 -9.32 8.52 -11.43
CA PHE A 332 -10.12 7.34 -11.75
C PHE A 332 -10.36 6.44 -10.53
N TYR A 333 -9.35 6.23 -9.69
CA TYR A 333 -9.43 5.40 -8.49
C TYR A 333 -10.33 6.00 -7.40
N ILE A 334 -10.41 7.33 -7.31
CA ILE A 334 -11.31 8.01 -6.36
C ILE A 334 -12.75 8.01 -6.86
N MET A 335 -12.95 8.01 -8.19
CA MET A 335 -14.28 8.06 -8.79
C MET A 335 -14.92 6.66 -8.90
N ALA A 336 -14.12 5.60 -9.00
CA ALA A 336 -14.56 4.21 -8.93
C ALA A 336 -14.88 3.87 -7.47
#